data_AF-A0A815KCS6-F1
#
_entry.id   AF-A0A815KCS6-F1
#
_cell.length_a   1.000
_cell.length_b   1.000
_cell.length_c   1.000
_cell.angle_alpha   90.00
_cell.angle_beta   90.00
_cell.angle_gamma   90.00
#
_symmetry.space_group_name_H-M   'P 1'
#
loop_
_entity.id
_entity.type
_entity.pdbx_description
1 polymer ?
#
loop_
_entity_poly.entity_id
_entity_poly.type
_entity_poly.pdbx_seq_one_letter_code
_entity_poly.pdbx_strand_id
1 'polypeptide(L)'
;MFFGILNTNSALYLWDQFFMIKWNTTYIEHATKAILYLLRDRFMYATDYDQLRKVFLDEPCLLHTADVQAAFVHLALKNADPKYIPAMNQRFYPSKPIIPRIDDNRQIPNKKKAYLETVGIKDISLTLAIPANLAITGGTRPEFDIKSIIVEIQIYGAGEKLGDVSTGSLPVLRGKDSTISNWQRITVDIPNDKLVLSIKEARPSHMPTRIQALVIVRQRVNILNLVTIGHCRFPLYIPQKIGNLDTWDVTFGPVTRALHAGMPPVSIDMIPEVPKAFVSDKIGPGSSISLVVFDPKAEQHFSQ
;
A
#
# COMPACT_ATOMS: atom_id res chain seq x y z
N MET A 1 -9.01 -28.71 -12.50
CA MET A 1 -7.74 -28.06 -12.92
C MET A 1 -7.80 -26.61 -12.43
N PHE A 2 -6.72 -26.02 -11.91
CA PHE A 2 -6.74 -24.76 -11.13
C PHE A 2 -7.11 -23.47 -11.90
N PHE A 3 -7.58 -23.60 -13.14
CA PHE A 3 -8.08 -22.49 -13.94
C PHE A 3 -9.36 -21.90 -13.31
N GLY A 4 -9.38 -20.59 -13.10
CA GLY A 4 -10.46 -19.89 -12.39
C GLY A 4 -10.28 -19.81 -10.87
N ILE A 5 -9.28 -20.50 -10.31
CA ILE A 5 -8.91 -20.42 -8.89
C ILE A 5 -7.60 -19.65 -8.73
N LEU A 6 -6.58 -20.00 -9.50
CA LEU A 6 -5.29 -19.28 -9.51
C LEU A 6 -5.25 -18.23 -10.61
N ASN A 7 -4.32 -17.27 -10.51
CA ASN A 7 -4.00 -16.42 -11.66
C ASN A 7 -3.48 -17.25 -12.84
N THR A 8 -3.64 -16.70 -14.04
CA THR A 8 -3.34 -17.39 -15.30
C THR A 8 -1.91 -17.93 -15.33
N ASN A 9 -0.93 -17.16 -14.87
CA ASN A 9 0.49 -17.57 -14.91
C ASN A 9 0.79 -18.75 -13.98
N SER A 10 0.21 -18.78 -12.77
CA SER A 10 0.41 -19.90 -11.82
C SER A 10 -0.38 -21.14 -12.24
N ALA A 11 -1.57 -20.94 -12.81
CA ALA A 11 -2.37 -22.03 -13.37
C ALA A 11 -1.65 -22.70 -14.55
N LEU A 12 -1.08 -21.90 -15.46
CA LEU A 12 -0.28 -22.39 -16.59
C LEU A 12 0.97 -23.15 -16.11
N TYR A 13 1.70 -22.60 -15.13
CA TYR A 13 2.86 -23.30 -14.56
C TYR A 13 2.48 -24.69 -13.99
N LEU A 14 1.46 -24.77 -13.13
CA LEU A 14 1.04 -26.05 -12.56
C LEU A 14 0.53 -27.01 -13.64
N TRP A 15 -0.12 -26.47 -14.68
CA TRP A 15 -0.58 -27.26 -15.81
C TRP A 15 0.58 -27.89 -16.58
N ASP A 16 1.62 -27.10 -16.88
CA ASP A 16 2.85 -27.59 -17.51
C ASP A 16 3.53 -28.65 -16.63
N GLN A 17 3.60 -28.42 -15.31
CA GLN A 17 4.13 -29.41 -14.38
C GLN A 17 3.33 -30.70 -14.46
N PHE A 18 2.01 -30.67 -14.29
CA PHE A 18 1.16 -31.87 -14.35
C PHE A 18 1.30 -32.63 -15.68
N PHE A 19 1.45 -31.91 -16.78
CA PHE A 19 1.72 -32.50 -18.07
C PHE A 19 3.05 -33.29 -18.08
N MET A 20 4.13 -32.70 -17.57
CA MET A 20 5.45 -33.35 -17.50
C MET A 20 5.47 -34.62 -16.63
N ILE A 21 4.70 -34.66 -15.55
CA ILE A 21 4.55 -35.80 -14.62
C ILE A 21 3.34 -36.69 -14.95
N LYS A 22 2.80 -36.60 -16.17
CA LYS A 22 1.71 -37.45 -16.69
C LYS A 22 0.48 -37.49 -15.78
N TRP A 23 0.12 -36.35 -15.20
CA TRP A 23 -1.08 -36.19 -14.37
C TRP A 23 -1.11 -37.08 -13.13
N ASN A 24 0.06 -37.41 -12.56
CA ASN A 24 0.13 -38.18 -11.33
C ASN A 24 -0.64 -37.48 -10.18
N THR A 25 -1.61 -38.19 -9.62
CA THR A 25 -2.53 -37.69 -8.59
C THR A 25 -1.80 -37.19 -7.35
N THR A 26 -0.69 -37.82 -6.97
CA THR A 26 0.15 -37.42 -5.84
C THR A 26 0.65 -35.98 -5.98
N TYR A 27 1.05 -35.60 -7.18
CA TYR A 27 1.55 -34.25 -7.45
C TYR A 27 0.43 -33.22 -7.54
N ILE A 28 -0.77 -33.63 -7.98
CA ILE A 28 -1.97 -32.79 -7.92
C ILE A 28 -2.35 -32.53 -6.45
N GLU A 29 -2.25 -33.53 -5.59
CA GLU A 29 -2.40 -33.35 -4.14
C GLU A 29 -1.32 -32.43 -3.56
N HIS A 30 -0.05 -32.59 -3.97
CA HIS A 30 1.03 -31.69 -3.53
C HIS A 30 0.78 -30.25 -3.95
N ALA A 31 0.31 -30.00 -5.17
CA ALA A 31 -0.07 -28.67 -5.61
C ALA A 31 -1.24 -28.10 -4.79
N THR A 32 -2.25 -28.94 -4.50
CA THR A 32 -3.40 -28.53 -3.68
C THR A 32 -2.95 -28.18 -2.26
N LYS A 33 -2.11 -29.02 -1.65
CA LYS A 33 -1.47 -28.77 -0.36
C LYS A 33 -0.64 -27.48 -0.40
N ALA A 34 0.19 -27.28 -1.43
CA ALA A 34 1.00 -26.07 -1.58
C ALA A 34 0.14 -24.80 -1.52
N ILE A 35 -0.96 -24.76 -2.28
CA ILE A 35 -1.89 -23.63 -2.31
C ILE A 35 -2.54 -23.42 -0.93
N LEU A 36 -3.00 -24.49 -0.28
CA LEU A 36 -3.58 -24.42 1.07
C LEU A 36 -2.59 -23.91 2.11
N TYR A 37 -1.33 -24.36 2.05
CA TYR A 37 -0.29 -23.93 2.98
C TYR A 37 0.15 -22.48 2.73
N LEU A 38 0.18 -22.03 1.48
CA LEU A 38 0.40 -20.63 1.15
C LEU A 38 -0.72 -19.71 1.68
N LEU A 39 -1.94 -20.25 1.80
CA LEU A 39 -3.11 -19.55 2.35
C LEU A 39 -3.35 -19.86 3.84
N ARG A 40 -2.47 -20.62 4.51
CA ARG A 40 -2.65 -21.09 5.89
C ARG A 40 -2.98 -19.95 6.84
N ASP A 41 -2.22 -18.87 6.77
CA ASP A 41 -2.38 -17.77 7.69
C ASP A 41 -3.73 -17.07 7.46
N ARG A 42 -4.15 -16.90 6.20
CA ARG A 42 -5.48 -16.39 5.84
C ARG A 42 -6.61 -17.27 6.36
N PHE A 43 -6.45 -18.59 6.31
CA PHE A 43 -7.41 -19.51 6.94
C PHE A 43 -7.48 -19.37 8.45
N MET A 44 -6.34 -19.18 9.12
CA MET A 44 -6.28 -19.00 10.58
C MET A 44 -6.90 -17.67 11.04
N TYR A 45 -7.00 -16.68 10.15
CA TYR A 45 -7.63 -15.39 10.45
C TYR A 45 -9.13 -15.33 10.15
N ALA A 46 -9.66 -16.24 9.34
CA ALA A 46 -11.09 -16.27 9.03
C ALA A 46 -11.91 -16.71 10.24
N THR A 47 -12.78 -15.81 10.75
CA THR A 47 -13.59 -16.08 11.95
C THR A 47 -15.00 -16.56 11.65
N ASP A 48 -15.47 -16.39 10.42
CA ASP A 48 -16.81 -16.77 9.96
C ASP A 48 -16.77 -17.56 8.65
N TYR A 49 -17.88 -18.23 8.33
CA TYR A 49 -18.00 -19.09 7.14
C TYR A 49 -17.84 -18.30 5.84
N ASP A 50 -18.33 -17.06 5.80
CA ASP A 50 -18.26 -16.21 4.61
C ASP A 50 -16.83 -15.76 4.31
N GLN A 51 -16.04 -15.42 5.34
CA GLN A 51 -14.60 -15.15 5.19
C GLN A 51 -13.85 -16.41 4.79
N LEU A 52 -14.15 -17.56 5.42
CA LEU A 52 -13.50 -18.82 5.06
C LEU A 52 -13.76 -19.17 3.59
N ARG A 53 -14.99 -18.98 3.12
CA ARG A 53 -15.37 -19.19 1.72
C ARG A 53 -14.62 -18.24 0.78
N LYS A 54 -14.46 -16.97 1.15
CA LYS A 54 -13.65 -16.00 0.38
C LYS A 54 -12.18 -16.40 0.32
N VAL A 55 -11.59 -16.86 1.42
CA VAL A 55 -10.21 -17.38 1.45
C VAL A 55 -10.05 -18.60 0.54
N PHE A 56 -11.07 -19.46 0.47
CA PHE A 56 -11.04 -20.64 -0.42
C PHE A 56 -11.21 -20.33 -1.90
N LEU A 57 -12.07 -19.38 -2.26
CA LEU A 57 -12.50 -19.18 -3.64
C LEU A 57 -11.83 -17.99 -4.31
N ASP A 58 -11.61 -16.90 -3.58
CA ASP A 58 -11.19 -15.62 -4.15
C ASP A 58 -9.70 -15.36 -3.91
N GLU A 59 -9.17 -15.77 -2.76
CA GLU A 59 -7.77 -15.49 -2.41
C GLU A 59 -6.69 -16.29 -3.17
N PRO A 60 -6.92 -17.53 -3.65
CA PRO A 60 -5.91 -18.25 -4.41
C PRO A 60 -5.50 -17.51 -5.70
N CYS A 61 -6.35 -16.66 -6.26
CA CYS A 61 -6.02 -15.92 -7.48
C CYS A 61 -4.95 -14.84 -7.26
N LEU A 62 -4.74 -14.46 -6.00
CA LEU A 62 -3.74 -13.48 -5.58
C LEU A 62 -2.35 -14.10 -5.37
N LEU A 63 -2.22 -15.43 -5.39
CA LEU A 63 -0.93 -16.11 -5.17
C LEU A 63 0.05 -15.79 -6.30
N HIS A 64 1.26 -15.32 -5.97
CA HIS A 64 2.29 -15.11 -6.98
C HIS A 64 2.81 -16.45 -7.53
N THR A 65 3.11 -16.47 -8.83
CA THR A 65 3.64 -17.67 -9.49
C THR A 65 4.92 -18.17 -8.86
N ALA A 66 5.81 -17.26 -8.40
CA ALA A 66 7.04 -17.64 -7.72
C ALA A 66 6.79 -18.40 -6.40
N ASP A 67 5.75 -18.03 -5.64
CA ASP A 67 5.40 -18.69 -4.38
C ASP A 67 4.78 -20.06 -4.61
N VAL A 68 3.88 -20.15 -5.60
CA VAL A 68 3.29 -21.42 -6.03
C VAL A 68 4.38 -22.37 -6.53
N GLN A 69 5.35 -21.87 -7.31
CA GLN A 69 6.51 -22.64 -7.77
C GLN A 69 7.35 -23.14 -6.59
N ALA A 70 7.74 -22.26 -5.67
CA ALA A 70 8.57 -22.61 -4.54
C ALA A 70 7.89 -23.65 -3.61
N ALA A 71 6.61 -23.44 -3.30
CA ALA A 71 5.83 -24.33 -2.46
C ALA A 71 5.57 -25.69 -3.13
N PHE A 72 5.27 -25.69 -4.43
CA PHE A 72 5.09 -26.92 -5.20
C PHE A 72 6.39 -27.72 -5.27
N VAL A 73 7.52 -27.10 -5.63
CA VAL A 73 8.84 -27.75 -5.66
C VAL A 73 9.22 -28.30 -4.28
N HIS A 74 8.94 -27.55 -3.21
CA HIS A 74 9.21 -27.99 -1.84
C HIS A 74 8.46 -29.28 -1.48
N LEU A 75 7.18 -29.38 -1.83
CA LEU A 75 6.37 -30.57 -1.54
C LEU A 75 6.65 -31.72 -2.51
N ALA A 76 6.80 -31.42 -3.79
CA ALA A 76 6.89 -32.41 -4.86
C ALA A 76 8.30 -33.03 -5.00
N LEU A 77 9.36 -32.22 -4.84
CA LEU A 77 10.75 -32.67 -5.09
C LEU A 77 11.53 -32.97 -3.80
N LYS A 78 11.19 -32.32 -2.68
CA LYS A 78 11.92 -32.51 -1.41
C LYS A 78 11.20 -33.41 -0.42
N ASN A 79 9.96 -33.81 -0.71
CA ASN A 79 9.08 -34.56 0.21
C ASN A 79 9.07 -33.94 1.63
N ALA A 80 9.26 -32.63 1.70
CA ALA A 80 9.57 -31.93 2.93
C ALA A 80 8.28 -31.59 3.68
N ASP A 81 8.38 -31.52 5.01
CA ASP A 81 7.23 -31.25 5.89
C ASP A 81 6.57 -29.92 5.46
N PRO A 82 5.25 -29.91 5.18
CA PRO A 82 4.54 -28.72 4.73
C PRO A 82 4.68 -27.51 5.66
N LYS A 83 5.06 -27.71 6.92
CA LYS A 83 5.34 -26.63 7.88
C LYS A 83 6.48 -25.69 7.48
N TYR A 84 7.39 -26.15 6.62
CA TYR A 84 8.55 -25.37 6.16
C TYR A 84 8.33 -24.64 4.84
N ILE A 85 7.11 -24.68 4.28
CA ILE A 85 6.76 -23.82 3.15
C ILE A 85 6.86 -22.37 3.63
N PRO A 86 7.75 -21.54 3.01
CA PRO A 86 7.88 -20.15 3.40
C PRO A 86 6.55 -19.42 3.30
N ALA A 87 6.30 -18.49 4.21
CA ALA A 87 5.17 -17.58 4.07
C ALA A 87 5.27 -16.87 2.73
N MET A 88 4.12 -16.73 2.05
CA MET A 88 3.98 -16.18 0.72
C MET A 88 4.80 -14.89 0.52
N ASN A 89 5.59 -14.78 -0.55
CA ASN A 89 6.27 -13.55 -0.96
C ASN A 89 5.29 -12.52 -1.56
N GLN A 90 4.20 -12.25 -0.86
CA GLN A 90 3.48 -10.99 -1.05
C GLN A 90 4.18 -9.95 -0.19
N ARG A 91 5.15 -9.23 -0.78
CA ARG A 91 5.38 -7.86 -0.32
C ARG A 91 4.02 -7.18 -0.44
N PHE A 92 3.44 -6.76 0.69
CA PHE A 92 2.17 -6.02 0.86
C PHE A 92 0.87 -6.82 1.02
N TYR A 93 0.62 -7.34 2.23
CA TYR A 93 -0.47 -6.94 3.15
C TYR A 93 -0.06 -7.28 4.60
N PRO A 94 -0.49 -6.52 5.63
CA PRO A 94 0.14 -6.51 6.94
C PRO A 94 -0.34 -7.70 7.79
N SER A 95 0.43 -8.79 7.76
CA SER A 95 0.45 -9.77 8.84
C SER A 95 1.74 -9.53 9.62
N LYS A 96 1.62 -8.94 10.81
CA LYS A 96 2.77 -8.74 11.72
C LYS A 96 3.20 -10.07 12.37
N PRO A 97 4.25 -10.08 13.19
CA PRO A 97 5.65 -10.22 12.82
C PRO A 97 6.18 -11.60 13.22
N ILE A 98 7.26 -12.03 12.58
CA ILE A 98 8.07 -13.15 13.07
C ILE A 98 8.69 -12.70 14.40
N ILE A 99 8.32 -13.37 15.49
CA ILE A 99 8.95 -13.27 16.81
C ILE A 99 10.41 -13.72 16.66
N PRO A 100 11.43 -12.89 16.88
CA PRO A 100 12.73 -13.42 17.28
C PRO A 100 12.60 -13.82 18.75
N ARG A 101 12.82 -15.10 19.06
CA ARG A 101 13.08 -15.52 20.44
C ARG A 101 14.29 -14.70 20.94
N ILE A 102 14.04 -13.75 21.85
CA ILE A 102 15.08 -13.06 22.60
C ILE A 102 14.81 -13.35 24.06
N ASP A 103 15.84 -13.86 24.71
CA ASP A 103 15.91 -14.26 26.11
C ASP A 103 15.42 -13.17 27.08
N ASP A 104 14.83 -13.66 28.17
CA ASP A 104 14.44 -12.93 29.37
C ASP A 104 15.59 -12.06 29.91
N ASN A 105 15.29 -10.77 30.09
CA ASN A 105 15.69 -9.89 31.20
C ASN A 105 16.05 -8.48 30.73
N ARG A 106 15.07 -7.58 30.60
CA ARG A 106 15.25 -6.17 30.99
C ARG A 106 13.96 -5.61 31.61
N GLN A 107 14.12 -5.12 32.83
CA GLN A 107 13.10 -4.48 33.66
C GLN A 107 12.40 -3.33 32.93
N ILE A 108 11.08 -3.31 32.96
CA ILE A 108 10.22 -2.26 32.40
C ILE A 108 9.91 -1.23 33.51
N PRO A 109 10.29 0.05 33.39
CA PRO A 109 9.72 1.09 34.24
C PRO A 109 8.31 1.46 33.74
N ASN A 110 7.34 1.39 34.66
CA ASN A 110 5.95 1.82 34.50
C ASN A 110 5.83 3.31 34.11
N LYS A 111 5.65 3.61 32.82
CA LYS A 111 4.96 4.82 32.33
C LYS A 111 4.18 4.45 31.06
N LYS A 112 2.85 4.51 31.12
CA LYS A 112 1.96 4.35 29.94
C LYS A 112 2.17 5.51 28.99
N LYS A 113 3.15 5.40 28.10
CA LYS A 113 3.34 6.28 26.94
C LYS A 113 2.98 5.46 25.70
N ALA A 114 1.90 5.83 25.04
CA ALA A 114 1.60 5.33 23.71
C ALA A 114 2.42 6.18 22.74
N TYR A 115 3.53 5.64 22.25
CA TYR A 115 4.46 6.33 21.36
C TYR A 115 3.97 6.18 19.92
N LEU A 116 3.84 7.29 19.20
CA LEU A 116 3.78 7.27 17.74
C LEU A 116 5.20 7.43 17.23
N GLU A 117 5.67 6.43 16.49
CA GLU A 117 7.00 6.48 15.89
C GLU A 117 7.04 7.55 14.79
N THR A 118 8.17 8.24 14.69
CA THR A 118 8.45 9.16 13.58
C THR A 118 8.58 8.38 12.29
N VAL A 119 7.91 8.84 11.23
CA VAL A 119 7.85 8.14 9.94
C VAL A 119 8.45 9.00 8.85
N GLY A 120 9.27 8.39 7.99
CA GLY A 120 9.82 8.99 6.79
C GLY A 120 9.02 8.61 5.54
N ILE A 121 8.92 9.51 4.57
CA ILE A 121 8.33 9.28 3.26
C ILE A 121 9.30 9.75 2.19
N LYS A 122 9.54 8.90 1.18
CA LYS A 122 10.44 9.19 0.05
C LYS A 122 9.90 8.59 -1.26
N ASP A 123 10.63 8.81 -2.36
CA ASP A 123 10.36 8.22 -3.67
C ASP A 123 8.91 8.44 -4.14
N ILE A 124 8.43 9.68 -4.04
CA ILE A 124 7.06 10.05 -4.40
C ILE A 124 6.94 10.13 -5.93
N SER A 125 6.04 9.33 -6.49
CA SER A 125 5.70 9.25 -7.91
C SER A 125 4.19 9.35 -8.09
N LEU A 126 3.75 10.27 -8.94
CA LEU A 126 2.36 10.51 -9.28
C LEU A 126 2.08 10.03 -10.70
N THR A 127 1.06 9.19 -10.87
CA THR A 127 0.49 8.90 -12.19
C THR A 127 -0.83 9.64 -12.29
N LEU A 128 -0.92 10.64 -13.15
CA LEU A 128 -2.11 11.49 -13.28
C LEU A 128 -2.74 11.28 -14.66
N ALA A 129 -4.04 10.98 -14.68
CA ALA A 129 -4.85 11.05 -15.88
C ALA A 129 -5.42 12.46 -15.99
N ILE A 130 -5.01 13.26 -16.97
CA ILE A 130 -5.43 14.65 -17.14
C ILE A 130 -6.41 14.72 -18.33
N PRO A 131 -7.53 15.46 -18.22
CA PRO A 131 -8.44 15.65 -19.34
C PRO A 131 -7.70 16.26 -20.56
N ALA A 132 -7.97 15.79 -21.77
CA ALA A 132 -7.31 16.30 -22.98
C ALA A 132 -7.56 17.80 -23.24
N ASN A 133 -8.67 18.35 -22.76
CA ASN A 133 -8.98 19.79 -22.79
C ASN A 133 -8.14 20.63 -21.82
N LEU A 134 -7.61 20.01 -20.76
CA LEU A 134 -6.65 20.63 -19.83
C LEU A 134 -5.20 20.27 -20.18
N ALA A 135 -5.01 19.35 -21.12
CA ALA A 135 -3.70 18.90 -21.54
C ALA A 135 -2.98 20.00 -22.33
N ILE A 136 -1.68 20.09 -22.07
CA ILE A 136 -0.70 21.08 -22.54
C ILE A 136 -0.86 21.35 -24.04
N THR A 137 -1.76 22.26 -24.40
CA THR A 137 -1.88 22.87 -25.71
C THR A 137 -1.23 24.23 -25.61
N GLY A 138 -0.36 24.56 -26.57
CA GLY A 138 0.53 25.72 -26.57
C GLY A 138 -0.14 27.10 -26.66
N GLY A 139 -1.25 27.32 -25.96
CA GLY A 139 -1.78 28.63 -25.64
C GLY A 139 -1.00 29.28 -24.50
N THR A 140 -1.18 30.60 -24.34
CA THR A 140 -0.40 31.51 -23.48
C THR A 140 -0.44 31.21 -21.97
N ARG A 141 -1.16 30.18 -21.51
CA ARG A 141 -1.02 29.61 -20.16
C ARG A 141 -1.62 28.19 -20.11
N PRO A 142 -0.83 27.13 -19.85
CA PRO A 142 -1.40 25.82 -19.58
C PRO A 142 -2.16 25.89 -18.24
N GLU A 143 -3.43 25.48 -18.23
CA GLU A 143 -4.25 25.44 -17.00
C GLU A 143 -3.72 24.41 -15.99
N PHE A 144 -2.92 23.45 -16.47
CA PHE A 144 -2.22 22.46 -15.68
C PHE A 144 -0.68 22.61 -15.80
N ASP A 145 -0.03 23.02 -14.71
CA ASP A 145 1.43 23.14 -14.62
C ASP A 145 2.01 22.09 -13.67
N ILE A 146 2.81 21.18 -14.21
CA ILE A 146 3.44 20.07 -13.48
C ILE A 146 4.39 20.60 -12.40
N LYS A 147 5.13 21.69 -12.68
CA LYS A 147 6.11 22.25 -11.74
C LYS A 147 5.47 22.88 -10.51
N SER A 148 4.17 23.13 -10.59
CA SER A 148 3.37 23.72 -9.51
C SER A 148 2.72 22.69 -8.59
N ILE A 149 2.92 21.39 -8.84
CA ILE A 149 2.35 20.30 -8.04
C ILE A 149 3.08 20.21 -6.70
N ILE A 150 2.30 20.11 -5.62
CA ILE A 150 2.78 19.92 -4.25
C ILE A 150 1.96 18.78 -3.64
N VAL A 151 2.65 17.77 -3.12
CA VAL A 151 2.04 16.73 -2.30
C VAL A 151 2.15 17.12 -0.83
N GLU A 152 1.04 17.12 -0.14
CA GLU A 152 0.92 17.34 1.30
C GLU A 152 0.40 16.07 1.97
N ILE A 153 0.98 15.71 3.11
CA ILE A 153 0.63 14.53 3.89
C ILE A 153 0.26 15.00 5.28
N GLN A 154 -0.97 14.73 5.69
CA GLN A 154 -1.53 15.14 6.97
C GLN A 154 -1.92 13.91 7.77
N ILE A 155 -1.59 13.89 9.06
CA ILE A 155 -1.96 12.80 9.98
C ILE A 155 -3.07 13.30 10.89
N TYR A 156 -4.11 12.48 11.02
CA TYR A 156 -5.27 12.74 11.87
C TYR A 156 -5.47 11.63 12.89
N GLY A 157 -5.92 12.00 14.08
CA GLY A 157 -6.33 11.10 15.13
C GLY A 157 -7.59 11.63 15.82
N ALA A 158 -8.66 10.83 15.86
CA ALA A 158 -9.95 11.22 16.47
C ALA A 158 -10.50 12.56 15.94
N GLY A 159 -10.23 12.88 14.67
CA GLY A 159 -10.65 14.12 14.02
C GLY A 159 -9.71 15.31 14.21
N GLU A 160 -8.68 15.20 15.06
CA GLU A 160 -7.67 16.25 15.25
C GLU A 160 -6.44 16.01 14.37
N LYS A 161 -5.89 17.09 13.81
CA LYS A 161 -4.65 17.05 13.02
C LYS A 161 -3.44 16.92 13.95
N LEU A 162 -2.75 15.78 13.88
CA LEU A 162 -1.59 15.43 14.71
C LEU A 162 -0.26 15.93 14.11
N GLY A 163 -0.19 16.05 12.79
CA GLY A 163 1.01 16.52 12.10
C GLY A 163 0.81 16.63 10.59
N ASP A 164 1.73 17.33 9.93
CA ASP A 164 1.76 17.48 8.49
C ASP A 164 3.15 17.72 7.95
N VAL A 165 3.33 17.36 6.69
CA VAL A 165 4.53 17.65 5.92
C VAL A 165 4.14 17.83 4.45
N SER A 166 4.87 18.69 3.74
CA SER A 166 4.68 18.91 2.31
C SER A 166 5.99 18.79 1.57
N THR A 167 5.88 18.37 0.32
CA THR A 167 6.99 18.37 -0.65
C THR A 167 7.49 19.80 -0.90
N GLY A 168 8.81 19.94 -1.00
CA GLY A 168 9.49 21.19 -1.33
C GLY A 168 10.23 21.12 -2.66
N SER A 169 10.54 19.91 -3.14
CA SER A 169 11.24 19.70 -4.40
C SER A 169 10.33 19.92 -5.61
N LEU A 170 10.94 20.36 -6.71
CA LEU A 170 10.22 20.60 -7.96
C LEU A 170 9.87 19.26 -8.63
N PRO A 171 8.59 19.02 -8.98
CA PRO A 171 8.18 17.82 -9.69
C PRO A 171 8.78 17.75 -11.10
N VAL A 172 9.16 16.55 -11.53
CA VAL A 172 9.78 16.25 -12.82
C VAL A 172 8.87 15.31 -13.62
N LEU A 173 8.56 15.68 -14.86
CA LEU A 173 7.83 14.81 -15.78
C LEU A 173 8.72 13.64 -16.22
N ARG A 174 8.30 12.41 -15.94
CA ARG A 174 9.02 11.19 -16.31
C ARG A 174 8.54 10.58 -17.62
N GLY A 175 7.25 10.65 -17.89
CA GLY A 175 6.64 10.02 -19.06
C GLY A 175 5.25 10.55 -19.38
N LYS A 176 4.87 10.45 -20.65
CA LYS A 176 3.55 10.82 -21.16
C LYS A 176 3.06 9.70 -22.06
N ASP A 177 1.96 9.08 -21.68
CA ASP A 177 1.29 8.06 -22.47
C ASP A 177 0.10 8.69 -23.21
N SER A 178 0.01 8.44 -24.51
CA SER A 178 -1.08 8.95 -25.34
C SER A 178 -2.33 8.08 -25.25
N THR A 179 -3.41 8.73 -24.81
CA THR A 179 -4.82 8.48 -25.15
C THR A 179 -5.35 7.06 -25.03
N ILE A 180 -6.01 6.80 -23.89
CA ILE A 180 -7.24 6.03 -23.88
C ILE A 180 -8.33 7.01 -23.43
N SER A 181 -9.39 7.15 -24.23
CA SER A 181 -10.67 7.81 -23.85
C SER A 181 -10.61 9.26 -23.32
N ASN A 182 -10.08 10.23 -24.08
CA ASN A 182 -10.06 11.67 -23.74
C ASN A 182 -9.17 12.07 -22.53
N TRP A 183 -8.40 11.13 -21.97
CA TRP A 183 -7.45 11.40 -20.90
C TRP A 183 -6.02 11.20 -21.40
N GLN A 184 -5.14 12.13 -21.04
CA GLN A 184 -3.71 12.02 -21.23
C GLN A 184 -3.09 11.59 -19.91
N ARG A 185 -2.41 10.44 -19.90
CA ARG A 185 -1.72 9.97 -18.70
C ARG A 185 -0.31 10.53 -18.66
N ILE A 186 0.05 11.13 -17.54
CA ILE A 186 1.40 11.60 -17.27
C ILE A 186 1.93 10.96 -15.99
N THR A 187 3.23 10.71 -15.95
CA THR A 187 3.93 10.25 -14.76
C THR A 187 4.87 11.36 -14.30
N VAL A 188 4.75 11.76 -13.04
CA VAL A 188 5.47 12.87 -12.44
C VAL A 188 6.16 12.36 -11.18
N ASP A 189 7.48 12.48 -11.13
CA ASP A 189 8.26 12.10 -9.95
C ASP A 189 8.63 13.37 -9.18
N ILE A 190 8.63 13.29 -7.84
CA ILE A 190 9.15 14.34 -6.97
C ILE A 190 10.47 13.81 -6.39
N PRO A 191 11.59 13.98 -7.11
CA PRO A 191 12.86 13.39 -6.71
C PRO A 191 13.40 14.06 -5.44
N ASN A 192 14.20 13.30 -4.69
CA ASN A 192 15.04 13.79 -3.58
C ASN A 192 14.33 14.30 -2.31
N ASP A 193 12.99 14.36 -2.28
CA ASP A 193 12.28 14.68 -1.04
C ASP A 193 12.25 13.46 -0.11
N LYS A 194 12.96 13.58 1.02
CA LYS A 194 12.79 12.73 2.21
C LYS A 194 12.02 13.52 3.25
N LEU A 195 10.72 13.26 3.34
CA LEU A 195 9.82 13.94 4.25
C LEU A 195 9.76 13.18 5.57
N VAL A 196 10.14 13.80 6.69
CA VAL A 196 10.00 13.21 8.01
C VAL A 196 8.79 13.81 8.70
N LEU A 197 7.81 12.96 9.03
CA LEU A 197 6.59 13.34 9.72
C LEU A 197 6.87 13.53 11.22
N SER A 198 6.78 14.77 11.66
CA SER A 198 6.82 15.11 13.08
C SER A 198 5.40 15.07 13.65
N ILE A 199 5.13 14.09 14.50
CA ILE A 199 3.82 13.88 15.10
C ILE A 199 3.81 14.54 16.47
N LYS A 200 2.83 15.40 16.73
CA LYS A 200 2.63 15.94 18.08
C LYS A 200 2.21 14.80 19.01
N GLU A 201 2.87 14.68 20.16
CA GLU A 201 2.55 13.65 21.15
C GLU A 201 1.06 13.74 21.54
N ALA A 202 0.28 12.72 21.18
CA ALA A 202 -1.12 12.63 21.60
C ALA A 202 -1.16 12.37 23.10
N ARG A 203 -1.92 13.18 23.86
CA ARG A 203 -2.10 12.96 25.29
C ARG A 203 -2.69 11.56 25.52
N PRO A 204 -2.16 10.74 26.45
CA PRO A 204 -2.59 9.36 26.64
C PRO A 204 -4.06 9.20 27.04
N SER A 205 -4.71 10.26 27.56
CA SER A 205 -6.15 10.28 27.89
C SER A 205 -7.08 10.43 26.68
N HIS A 206 -6.54 10.82 25.51
CA HIS A 206 -7.28 11.03 24.27
C HIS A 206 -6.60 10.32 23.09
N MET A 207 -5.98 9.16 23.36
CA MET A 207 -5.41 8.35 22.29
C MET A 207 -6.54 7.96 21.32
N PRO A 208 -6.44 8.38 20.05
CA PRO A 208 -7.50 8.19 19.09
C PRO A 208 -7.65 6.70 18.77
N THR A 209 -8.87 6.18 18.71
CA THR A 209 -9.12 4.77 18.33
C THR A 209 -8.68 4.44 16.90
N ARG A 210 -8.48 5.46 16.05
CA ARG A 210 -8.00 5.37 14.68
C ARG A 210 -7.09 6.54 14.36
N ILE A 211 -5.89 6.23 13.84
CA ILE A 211 -4.99 7.20 13.22
C ILE A 211 -5.02 6.98 11.72
N GLN A 212 -5.23 8.06 10.96
CA GLN A 212 -5.33 8.01 9.51
C GLN A 212 -4.45 9.08 8.90
N ALA A 213 -3.77 8.75 7.81
CA ALA A 213 -3.08 9.74 7.03
C ALA A 213 -3.92 10.09 5.80
N LEU A 214 -3.90 11.37 5.44
CA LEU A 214 -4.54 11.91 4.27
C LEU A 214 -3.44 12.50 3.40
N VAL A 215 -3.34 11.99 2.18
CA VAL A 215 -2.44 12.58 1.17
C VAL A 215 -3.27 13.46 0.27
N ILE A 216 -2.85 14.71 0.11
CA ILE A 216 -3.51 15.73 -0.68
C ILE A 216 -2.52 16.18 -1.75
N VAL A 217 -2.91 16.05 -3.02
CA VAL A 217 -2.18 16.58 -4.16
C VAL A 217 -2.77 17.94 -4.51
N ARG A 218 -1.95 18.98 -4.42
CA ARG A 218 -2.32 20.36 -4.73
C ARG A 218 -1.55 20.87 -5.92
N GLN A 219 -2.15 21.82 -6.62
CA GLN A 219 -1.53 22.57 -7.70
C GLN A 219 -1.54 24.05 -7.33
N ARG A 220 -0.39 24.71 -7.42
CA ARG A 220 -0.28 26.15 -7.19
C ARG A 220 -0.68 26.89 -8.47
N VAL A 221 -1.82 27.58 -8.43
CA VAL A 221 -2.31 28.36 -9.58
C VAL A 221 -1.72 29.76 -9.59
N ASN A 222 -1.60 30.38 -8.41
CA ASN A 222 -0.93 31.67 -8.18
C ASN A 222 -0.20 31.60 -6.82
N ILE A 223 0.57 32.64 -6.48
CA ILE A 223 1.35 32.73 -5.22
C ILE A 223 0.48 32.44 -3.98
N LEU A 224 -0.78 32.87 -3.98
CA LEU A 224 -1.71 32.74 -2.86
C LEU A 224 -2.69 31.57 -2.99
N ASN A 225 -2.83 30.97 -4.18
CA ASN A 225 -3.91 30.04 -4.48
C ASN A 225 -3.38 28.64 -4.75
N LEU A 226 -3.70 27.72 -3.84
CA LEU A 226 -3.50 26.28 -3.98
C LEU A 226 -4.85 25.62 -4.24
N VAL A 227 -4.94 24.87 -5.34
CA VAL A 227 -6.13 24.11 -5.69
C VAL A 227 -5.85 22.64 -5.46
N THR A 228 -6.70 21.97 -4.69
CA THR A 228 -6.62 20.52 -4.53
C THR A 228 -7.06 19.84 -5.82
N ILE A 229 -6.17 19.05 -6.41
CA ILE A 229 -6.46 18.29 -7.63
C ILE A 229 -6.89 16.86 -7.30
N GLY A 230 -6.36 16.28 -6.22
CA GLY A 230 -6.83 15.00 -5.73
C GLY A 230 -6.37 14.69 -4.31
N HIS A 231 -6.94 13.63 -3.75
CA HIS A 231 -6.65 13.19 -2.40
C HIS A 231 -6.80 11.67 -2.28
N CYS A 232 -6.15 11.06 -1.28
CA CYS A 232 -6.41 9.68 -0.93
C CYS A 232 -6.15 9.42 0.55
N ARG A 233 -6.93 8.49 1.12
CA ARG A 233 -6.63 7.95 2.44
C ARG A 233 -5.42 7.04 2.36
N PHE A 234 -4.54 7.18 3.34
CA PHE A 234 -3.27 6.48 3.40
C PHE A 234 -3.14 5.80 4.78
N PRO A 235 -3.07 4.46 4.83
CA PRO A 235 -2.93 3.73 6.09
C PRO A 235 -1.46 3.73 6.53
N LEU A 236 -1.02 4.76 7.24
CA LEU A 236 0.33 4.79 7.83
C LEU A 236 0.40 3.90 9.09
N TYR A 237 -0.59 4.02 9.97
CA TYR A 237 -0.58 3.41 11.30
C TYR A 237 -1.59 2.28 11.41
N ILE A 238 -1.16 1.16 11.98
CA ILE A 238 -2.00 0.00 12.27
C ILE A 238 -2.14 -0.13 13.78
N PRO A 239 -3.37 -0.06 14.34
CA PRO A 239 -3.58 -0.23 15.76
C PRO A 239 -3.15 -1.62 16.19
N GLN A 240 -2.47 -1.70 17.33
CA GLN A 240 -1.93 -2.93 17.88
C GLN A 240 -2.16 -2.93 19.38
N LYS A 241 -2.69 -4.03 19.90
CA LYS A 241 -2.94 -4.17 21.32
C LYS A 241 -1.89 -5.08 21.93
N ILE A 242 -0.96 -4.52 22.68
CA ILE A 242 0.06 -5.27 23.42
C ILE A 242 -0.37 -5.30 24.89
N GLY A 243 -1.05 -6.37 25.28
CA GLY A 243 -1.67 -6.47 26.60
C GLY A 243 -2.75 -5.39 26.82
N ASN A 244 -2.54 -4.49 27.77
CA ASN A 244 -3.42 -3.36 28.08
C ASN A 244 -2.96 -2.02 27.46
N LEU A 245 -1.98 -2.04 26.56
CA LEU A 245 -1.47 -0.86 25.89
C LEU A 245 -1.99 -0.81 24.44
N ASP A 246 -2.62 0.31 24.09
CA ASP A 246 -2.89 0.66 22.70
C ASP A 246 -1.59 1.23 22.10
N THR A 247 -1.05 0.50 21.13
CA THR A 247 0.18 0.81 20.40
C THR A 247 -0.12 0.89 18.91
N TRP A 248 0.76 1.50 18.13
CA TRP A 248 0.58 1.67 16.69
C TRP A 248 1.84 1.19 15.97
N ASP A 249 1.71 0.29 14.99
CA ASP A 249 2.80 0.07 14.04
C ASP A 249 2.72 1.03 12.89
N VAL A 250 3.86 1.23 12.26
CA VAL A 250 3.98 1.87 10.97
C VAL A 250 4.11 0.80 9.89
N THR A 251 3.41 0.99 8.77
CA THR A 251 3.59 0.13 7.59
C THR A 251 4.73 0.69 6.73
N PHE A 252 5.92 0.10 6.82
CA PHE A 252 7.08 0.49 6.01
C PHE A 252 7.08 -0.16 4.62
N GLY A 253 7.68 0.51 3.64
CA GLY A 253 7.86 0.05 2.26
C GLY A 253 7.07 0.86 1.21
N PRO A 254 7.16 0.50 -0.08
CA PRO A 254 6.40 1.15 -1.15
C PRO A 254 4.89 0.92 -1.02
N VAL A 255 4.12 2.00 -1.18
CA VAL A 255 2.66 1.98 -1.15
C VAL A 255 2.14 2.77 -2.34
N THR A 256 1.20 2.17 -3.05
CA THR A 256 0.47 2.84 -4.14
C THR A 256 -1.01 2.95 -3.78
N ARG A 257 -1.58 4.14 -3.97
CA ARG A 257 -3.01 4.41 -3.76
C ARG A 257 -3.60 5.17 -4.93
N ALA A 258 -4.84 4.83 -5.26
CA ALA A 258 -5.58 5.55 -6.28
C ALA A 258 -6.06 6.90 -5.71
N LEU A 259 -6.06 7.94 -6.54
CA LEU A 259 -6.41 9.30 -6.16
C LEU A 259 -7.90 9.57 -6.45
N HIS A 260 -8.59 10.12 -5.46
CA HIS A 260 -9.92 10.72 -5.61
C HIS A 260 -9.77 12.12 -6.16
N ALA A 261 -10.63 12.50 -7.09
CA ALA A 261 -10.60 13.82 -7.67
C ALA A 261 -11.17 14.87 -6.71
N GLY A 262 -10.61 16.08 -6.76
CA GLY A 262 -11.13 17.23 -6.00
C GLY A 262 -10.80 17.21 -4.51
N MET A 263 -11.54 18.01 -3.73
CA MET A 263 -11.28 18.20 -2.31
C MET A 263 -11.70 16.98 -1.46
N PRO A 264 -10.93 16.66 -0.40
CA PRO A 264 -11.34 15.64 0.54
C PRO A 264 -12.62 16.03 1.29
N PRO A 265 -13.48 15.06 1.66
CA PRO A 265 -14.64 15.30 2.53
C PRO A 265 -14.19 15.77 3.92
N VAL A 266 -15.11 16.39 4.65
CA VAL A 266 -14.86 16.93 6.02
C VAL A 266 -14.41 15.83 6.99
N SER A 267 -14.91 14.60 6.80
CA SER A 267 -14.49 13.42 7.56
C SER A 267 -13.73 12.46 6.66
N ILE A 268 -12.52 12.07 7.06
CA ILE A 268 -11.64 11.14 6.32
C ILE A 268 -12.28 9.76 6.19
N ASP A 269 -13.12 9.36 7.16
CA ASP A 269 -13.87 8.10 7.10
C ASP A 269 -14.91 8.07 5.98
N MET A 270 -15.31 9.22 5.43
CA MET A 270 -16.25 9.30 4.31
C MET A 270 -15.58 9.17 2.94
N ILE A 271 -14.24 9.07 2.88
CA ILE A 271 -13.53 8.82 1.63
C ILE A 271 -13.83 7.38 1.18
N PRO A 272 -14.46 7.17 0.01
CA PRO A 272 -14.78 5.83 -0.48
C PRO A 272 -13.50 5.06 -0.81
N GLU A 273 -13.53 3.72 -0.80
CA GLU A 273 -12.35 2.92 -1.15
C GLU A 273 -11.99 2.99 -2.64
N VAL A 274 -12.99 3.22 -3.49
CA VAL A 274 -12.83 3.28 -4.95
C VAL A 274 -13.01 4.72 -5.42
N PRO A 275 -12.01 5.32 -6.10
CA PRO A 275 -12.14 6.64 -6.67
C PRO A 275 -13.19 6.69 -7.77
N LYS A 276 -14.00 7.75 -7.73
CA LYS A 276 -14.88 8.14 -8.83
C LYS A 276 -14.32 9.43 -9.41
N ALA A 277 -14.24 9.50 -10.73
CA ALA A 277 -13.78 10.68 -11.45
C ALA A 277 -14.76 10.99 -12.58
N PHE A 278 -15.09 12.26 -12.74
CA PHE A 278 -15.96 12.79 -13.76
C PHE A 278 -15.14 13.62 -14.77
N VAL A 279 -15.68 13.84 -15.96
CA VAL A 279 -15.00 14.59 -17.04
C VAL A 279 -14.73 16.05 -16.66
N SER A 280 -15.51 16.61 -15.72
CA SER A 280 -15.31 17.96 -15.17
C SER A 280 -14.14 18.06 -14.19
N ASP A 281 -13.60 16.93 -13.74
CA ASP A 281 -12.56 16.91 -12.72
C ASP A 281 -11.16 17.15 -13.31
N LYS A 282 -10.27 17.72 -12.51
CA LYS A 282 -8.88 17.99 -12.92
C LYS A 282 -8.04 16.72 -13.08
N ILE A 283 -8.46 15.61 -12.47
CA ILE A 283 -7.83 14.31 -12.61
C ILE A 283 -8.89 13.25 -12.93
N GLY A 284 -8.47 12.26 -13.71
CA GLY A 284 -9.34 11.22 -14.25
C GLY A 284 -9.14 9.86 -13.64
N PRO A 285 -9.88 8.86 -14.15
CA PRO A 285 -9.78 7.49 -13.70
C PRO A 285 -8.37 6.93 -13.93
N GLY A 286 -7.89 6.13 -12.97
CA GLY A 286 -6.54 5.56 -12.99
C GLY A 286 -5.43 6.51 -12.52
N SER A 287 -5.78 7.68 -11.99
CA SER A 287 -4.82 8.52 -11.28
C SER A 287 -4.41 7.86 -9.96
N SER A 288 -3.12 7.88 -9.64
CA SER A 288 -2.58 7.25 -8.44
C SER A 288 -1.31 7.95 -7.93
N ILE A 289 -1.00 7.72 -6.67
CA ILE A 289 0.24 8.11 -6.03
C ILE A 289 0.96 6.87 -5.51
N SER A 290 2.26 6.79 -5.77
CA SER A 290 3.18 5.81 -5.21
C SER A 290 4.21 6.54 -4.36
N LEU A 291 4.50 6.02 -3.17
CA LEU A 291 5.51 6.57 -2.27
C LEU A 291 6.10 5.45 -1.40
N VAL A 292 7.28 5.66 -0.83
CA VAL A 292 7.94 4.70 0.05
C VAL A 292 7.95 5.24 1.47
N VAL A 293 7.34 4.49 2.39
CA VAL A 293 7.38 4.76 3.82
C VAL A 293 8.65 4.11 4.40
N PHE A 294 9.46 4.86 5.15
CA PHE A 294 10.70 4.35 5.73
C PHE A 294 10.84 4.79 7.19
N ASP A 295 11.66 4.06 7.96
CA ASP A 295 12.03 4.46 9.31
C ASP A 295 13.21 5.43 9.23
N PRO A 296 13.05 6.70 9.66
CA PRO A 296 14.12 7.68 9.67
C PRO A 296 15.33 7.25 10.53
N LYS A 297 15.10 6.47 11.59
CA LYS A 297 16.17 6.03 12.50
C LYS A 297 17.01 4.93 11.88
N ALA A 298 16.38 3.97 11.21
CA ALA A 298 17.08 2.91 10.49
C ALA A 298 17.96 3.45 9.35
N GLU A 299 17.52 4.51 8.65
CA GLU A 299 18.26 5.06 7.50
C GLU A 299 19.47 5.92 7.90
N GLN A 300 19.46 6.54 9.09
CA GLN A 300 20.61 7.28 9.63
C GLN A 300 21.84 6.38 9.83
N HIS A 301 21.64 5.09 10.12
CA HIS A 301 22.71 4.12 10.31
C HIS A 301 23.42 3.68 9.03
N PHE A 302 22.82 3.92 7.85
CA PHE A 302 23.41 3.54 6.55
C PHE A 302 24.05 4.72 5.79
N SER A 303 24.11 5.91 6.42
CA SER A 303 24.68 7.13 5.81
C SER A 303 26.06 7.50 6.39
N GLN A 304 26.76 6.57 7.05
CA GLN A 304 28.15 6.73 7.51
C GLN A 304 29.13 5.96 6.65
#